data_AF-A0A2H3TUW1-F1
#
_entry.id   AF-A0A2H3TUW1-F1
#
_cell.length_a   1.000
_cell.length_b   1.000
_cell.length_c   1.000
_cell.angle_alpha   90.00
_cell.angle_beta   90.00
_cell.angle_gamma   90.00
#
_symmetry.space_group_name_H-M   'P 1'
#
loop_
_entity.id
_entity.type
_entity.pdbx_description
1 polymer ?
#
loop_
_entity_poly.entity_id
_entity_poly.type
_entity_poly.pdbx_seq_one_letter_code
_entity_poly.pdbx_strand_id
1 'polypeptide(L)'
;MVLLPAPTGVEDVWASILWIFNNIESLGGSCDRVVLGGLSAGANITATLVQRVKDTDFVSICGQILRCPMVVHPVVHLPGMDFSSYEENVNAPILPSAAVTQFIEWYNPIPEDVRMSPLLATDFCGLQPAYVQIAGADPLREDAFAYVEKLE
;
A
#
# COMPACT_ATOMS: atom_id res chain seq x y z
N MET A 1 11.84 15.91 17.10
CA MET A 1 11.51 15.29 15.80
C MET A 1 10.05 15.59 15.55
N VAL A 2 9.71 16.29 14.46
CA VAL A 2 8.29 16.52 14.11
C VAL A 2 7.80 15.24 13.45
N LEU A 3 6.84 14.54 14.08
CA LEU A 3 6.15 13.43 13.46
C LEU A 3 5.03 14.00 12.58
N LEU A 4 5.03 13.64 11.31
CA LEU A 4 3.95 13.97 10.38
C LEU A 4 3.01 12.76 10.32
N PRO A 5 1.76 12.89 10.81
CA PRO A 5 0.82 11.78 10.82
C PRO A 5 0.32 11.47 9.41
N ALA A 6 -0.37 10.34 9.28
CA ALA A 6 -1.25 10.07 8.16
C ALA A 6 -2.20 11.26 7.89
N PRO A 7 -2.47 11.62 6.62
CA PRO A 7 -2.02 10.97 5.39
C PRO A 7 -0.79 11.63 4.74
N THR A 8 0.03 12.41 5.46
CA THR A 8 1.08 13.26 4.85
C THR A 8 2.01 12.49 3.92
N GLY A 9 2.49 11.31 4.33
CA GLY A 9 3.36 10.49 3.47
C GLY A 9 2.72 10.05 2.15
N VAL A 10 1.40 9.82 2.12
CA VAL A 10 0.69 9.49 0.87
C VAL A 10 0.62 10.71 -0.05
N GLU A 11 0.32 11.88 0.51
CA GLU A 11 0.24 13.12 -0.29
C GLU A 11 1.61 13.57 -0.82
N ASP A 12 2.69 13.35 -0.07
CA ASP A 12 4.05 13.64 -0.53
C ASP A 12 4.44 12.75 -1.73
N VAL A 13 4.12 11.45 -1.66
CA VAL A 13 4.36 10.53 -2.78
C VAL A 13 3.46 10.88 -3.97
N TRP A 14 2.20 11.28 -3.74
CA TRP A 14 1.33 11.76 -4.80
C TRP A 14 1.88 13.01 -5.51
N ALA A 15 2.32 14.01 -4.74
CA ALA A 15 2.97 15.20 -5.29
C ALA A 15 4.22 14.84 -6.10
N SER A 16 4.99 13.85 -5.63
CA SER A 16 6.17 13.34 -6.32
C SER A 16 5.80 12.65 -7.64
N ILE A 17 4.73 11.85 -7.68
CA ILE A 17 4.20 11.26 -8.92
C ILE A 17 3.84 12.36 -9.91
N LEU A 18 3.06 13.36 -9.50
CA LEU A 18 2.70 14.47 -10.37
C LEU A 18 3.92 15.21 -10.91
N TRP A 19 4.93 15.45 -10.06
CA TRP A 19 6.17 16.07 -10.48
C TRP A 19 6.92 15.20 -11.50
N ILE A 20 7.03 13.89 -11.26
CA ILE A 20 7.66 12.96 -12.19
C ILE A 20 6.96 13.01 -13.54
N PHE A 21 5.63 12.90 -13.62
CA PHE A 21 4.91 12.95 -14.90
C PHE A 21 5.11 14.26 -15.65
N ASN A 22 5.23 15.39 -14.95
CA ASN A 22 5.56 16.67 -15.56
C ASN A 22 7.00 16.77 -16.08
N ASN A 23 7.91 15.91 -15.62
CA ASN A 23 9.35 15.99 -15.91
C ASN A 23 9.91 14.72 -16.55
N ILE A 24 9.10 13.71 -16.83
CA ILE A 24 9.56 12.35 -17.08
C ILE A 24 10.46 12.24 -18.31
N GLU A 25 10.17 13.01 -19.37
CA GLU A 25 11.00 13.06 -20.57
C GLU A 25 12.42 13.59 -20.25
N SER A 26 12.52 14.60 -19.39
CA SER A 26 13.82 15.15 -18.96
C SER A 26 14.63 14.17 -18.11
N LEU A 27 13.95 13.23 -17.45
CA LEU A 27 14.56 12.13 -16.70
C LEU A 27 14.93 10.95 -17.60
N GLY A 28 14.65 11.02 -18.91
CA GLY A 28 14.85 9.93 -19.87
C GLY A 28 13.80 8.81 -19.77
N GLY A 29 12.70 9.04 -19.07
CA GLY A 29 11.58 8.11 -18.96
C GLY A 29 10.49 8.38 -20.01
N SER A 30 9.43 7.57 -19.96
CA SER A 30 8.26 7.70 -20.83
C SER A 30 6.98 7.51 -20.03
N CYS A 31 5.98 8.37 -20.26
CA CYS A 31 4.71 8.36 -19.53
C CYS A 31 3.94 7.04 -19.67
N ASP A 32 4.14 6.28 -20.76
CA ASP A 32 3.47 5.00 -21.04
C ASP A 32 4.15 3.79 -20.36
N ARG A 33 5.27 3.98 -19.66
CA ARG A 33 6.10 2.91 -19.09
C ARG A 33 6.42 3.11 -17.61
N VAL A 34 5.47 3.67 -16.86
CA VAL A 34 5.65 3.93 -15.42
C VAL A 34 5.08 2.78 -14.59
N VAL A 35 5.88 2.25 -13.67
CA VAL A 35 5.45 1.28 -12.65
C VAL A 35 5.57 1.95 -11.28
N LEU A 36 4.52 1.84 -10.46
CA LEU A 36 4.60 2.22 -9.04
C LEU A 36 5.00 1.01 -8.22
N GLY A 37 5.83 1.20 -7.20
CA GLY A 37 6.32 0.08 -6.42
C GLY A 37 6.76 0.47 -5.02
N GLY A 38 6.56 -0.45 -4.08
CA GLY A 38 6.92 -0.23 -2.69
C GLY A 38 7.11 -1.52 -1.90
N LEU A 39 7.64 -1.34 -0.69
CA LEU A 39 7.86 -2.38 0.31
C LEU A 39 7.19 -1.98 1.62
N SER A 40 6.47 -2.89 2.27
CA SER A 40 5.80 -2.67 3.56
C SER A 40 4.90 -1.43 3.51
N ALA A 41 5.13 -0.42 4.35
CA ALA A 41 4.40 0.85 4.30
C ALA A 41 4.49 1.54 2.92
N GLY A 42 5.58 1.38 2.17
CA GLY A 42 5.65 1.88 0.79
C GLY A 42 4.74 1.11 -0.16
N ALA A 43 4.49 -0.17 0.08
CA ALA A 43 3.54 -0.96 -0.69
C ALA A 43 2.09 -0.60 -0.33
N ASN A 44 1.80 -0.24 0.93
CA ASN A 44 0.54 0.40 1.32
C ASN A 44 0.27 1.67 0.50
N ILE A 45 1.24 2.60 0.50
CA ILE A 45 1.15 3.84 -0.28
C ILE A 45 0.98 3.54 -1.77
N THR A 46 1.70 2.54 -2.30
CA THR A 46 1.57 2.12 -3.71
C THR A 46 0.15 1.65 -4.02
N ALA A 47 -0.42 0.75 -3.22
CA ALA A 47 -1.80 0.27 -3.40
C ALA A 47 -2.82 1.42 -3.38
N THR A 48 -2.70 2.32 -2.41
CA THR A 48 -3.52 3.54 -2.31
C THR A 48 -3.42 4.42 -3.56
N LEU A 49 -2.19 4.69 -4.03
CA LEU A 49 -1.99 5.59 -5.15
C LEU A 49 -2.38 4.97 -6.49
N VAL A 50 -2.25 3.66 -6.66
CA VAL A 50 -2.77 2.95 -7.85
C VAL A 50 -4.29 3.12 -7.95
N GLN A 51 -5.01 2.98 -6.84
CA GLN A 51 -6.45 3.26 -6.80
C GLN A 51 -6.75 4.73 -7.12
N ARG A 52 -5.99 5.68 -6.57
CA ARG A 52 -6.14 7.11 -6.87
C ARG A 52 -5.88 7.44 -8.34
N VAL A 53 -4.88 6.80 -8.96
CA VAL A 53 -4.50 7.04 -10.36
C VAL A 53 -5.64 6.69 -11.31
N LYS A 54 -6.43 5.66 -11.00
CA LYS A 54 -7.60 5.26 -11.78
C LYS A 54 -8.61 6.41 -11.98
N ASP A 55 -8.68 7.34 -11.02
CA ASP A 55 -9.61 8.48 -11.04
C ASP A 55 -9.00 9.75 -11.68
N THR A 56 -7.85 9.62 -12.37
CA THR A 56 -7.15 10.76 -12.97
C THR A 56 -6.73 10.51 -14.41
N ASP A 57 -6.89 11.52 -15.28
CA ASP A 57 -6.48 11.42 -16.68
C ASP A 57 -5.00 11.77 -16.92
N PHE A 58 -4.33 12.36 -15.92
CA PHE A 58 -2.97 12.91 -16.06
C PHE A 58 -1.87 11.89 -15.77
N VAL A 59 -2.16 10.91 -14.92
CA VAL A 59 -1.19 9.89 -14.49
C VAL A 59 -1.56 8.56 -15.14
N SER A 60 -0.63 7.97 -15.86
CA SER A 60 -0.81 6.66 -16.49
C SER A 60 0.29 5.71 -16.05
N ILE A 61 -0.08 4.62 -15.40
CA ILE A 61 0.87 3.59 -14.96
C ILE A 61 0.56 2.30 -15.70
N CYS A 62 1.56 1.44 -15.89
CA CYS A 62 1.45 0.17 -16.59
C CYS A 62 1.53 -1.06 -15.66
N GLY A 63 1.78 -0.84 -14.37
CA GLY A 63 1.82 -1.90 -13.38
C GLY A 63 2.10 -1.40 -11.97
N GLN A 64 1.99 -2.32 -11.01
CA GLN A 64 2.26 -2.09 -9.60
C GLN A 64 3.10 -3.21 -8.99
N ILE A 65 3.99 -2.87 -8.06
CA ILE A 65 4.85 -3.80 -7.32
C ILE A 65 4.57 -3.63 -5.83
N LEU A 66 3.95 -4.63 -5.21
CA LEU A 66 3.57 -4.63 -3.81
C LEU A 66 4.39 -5.67 -3.06
N ARG A 67 5.35 -5.25 -2.24
CA ARG A 67 6.20 -6.19 -1.48
C ARG A 67 5.82 -6.15 -0.01
N CYS A 68 5.37 -7.29 0.54
CA CYS A 68 4.89 -7.41 1.91
C CYS A 68 3.94 -6.27 2.32
N PRO A 69 2.87 -5.98 1.54
CA PRO A 69 2.03 -4.84 1.81
C PRO A 69 1.24 -5.03 3.11
N MET A 70 1.12 -3.95 3.89
CA MET A 70 0.06 -3.81 4.89
C MET A 70 -1.06 -3.04 4.19
N VAL A 71 -2.27 -3.56 4.08
CA VAL A 71 -3.34 -2.95 3.26
C VAL A 71 -4.60 -2.61 4.05
N VAL A 72 -4.63 -2.96 5.32
CA VAL A 72 -5.72 -2.61 6.22
C VAL A 72 -5.18 -2.38 7.63
N HIS A 73 -5.78 -1.45 8.35
CA HIS A 73 -5.48 -1.29 9.77
C HIS A 73 -5.97 -2.53 10.55
N PRO A 74 -5.17 -3.12 11.46
CA PRO A 74 -5.52 -4.36 12.17
C PRO A 74 -6.76 -4.29 13.07
N VAL A 75 -7.31 -3.09 13.32
CA VAL A 75 -8.53 -2.92 14.14
C VAL A 75 -9.79 -2.97 13.28
N VAL A 76 -9.65 -2.85 11.96
CA VAL A 76 -10.77 -2.93 11.04
C VAL A 76 -11.10 -4.41 10.85
N HIS A 77 -12.29 -4.80 11.28
CA HIS A 77 -12.77 -6.16 11.11
C HIS A 77 -13.39 -6.35 9.72
N LEU A 78 -12.84 -7.27 8.94
CA LEU A 78 -13.34 -7.67 7.64
C LEU A 78 -13.90 -9.09 7.71
N PRO A 79 -15.23 -9.27 7.83
CA PRO A 79 -15.84 -10.58 7.93
C PRO A 79 -15.48 -11.47 6.74
N GLY A 80 -15.05 -12.70 7.03
CA GLY A 80 -14.68 -13.69 6.02
C GLY A 80 -13.23 -13.63 5.55
N MET A 81 -12.42 -12.67 6.04
CA MET A 81 -10.98 -12.63 5.80
C MET A 81 -10.20 -13.14 7.01
N ASP A 82 -9.08 -13.82 6.73
CA ASP A 82 -8.15 -14.32 7.73
C ASP A 82 -7.00 -13.32 7.92
N PHE A 83 -6.61 -13.07 9.18
CA PHE A 83 -5.45 -12.26 9.56
C PHE A 83 -4.62 -12.94 10.67
N SER A 84 -4.69 -14.27 10.73
CA SER A 84 -4.02 -15.09 11.75
C SER A 84 -2.49 -14.96 11.74
N SER A 85 -1.87 -14.54 10.63
CA SER A 85 -0.43 -14.26 10.56
C SER A 85 0.07 -13.27 11.62
N TYR A 86 -0.76 -12.32 12.08
CA TYR A 86 -0.36 -11.42 13.15
C TYR A 86 -0.09 -12.15 14.48
N GLU A 87 -0.77 -13.27 14.72
CA GLU A 87 -0.56 -14.13 15.89
C GLU A 87 0.50 -15.20 15.63
N GLU A 88 0.44 -15.88 14.47
CA GLU A 88 1.40 -16.92 14.10
C GLU A 88 2.85 -16.38 14.03
N ASN A 89 3.01 -15.17 13.52
CA ASN A 89 4.30 -14.50 13.33
C ASN A 89 4.56 -13.41 14.38
N VAL A 90 3.94 -13.50 15.56
CA VAL A 90 4.03 -12.47 16.62
C VAL A 90 5.47 -12.08 16.99
N ASN A 91 6.39 -13.05 16.96
CA ASN A 91 7.82 -12.88 17.29
C ASN A 91 8.73 -12.91 16.06
N ALA A 92 8.22 -12.57 14.86
CA ALA A 92 9.01 -12.59 13.64
C ALA A 92 10.30 -11.76 13.80
N PRO A 93 11.46 -12.27 13.33
CA PRO A 93 12.76 -11.72 13.68
C PRO A 93 13.06 -10.34 13.08
N ILE A 94 12.38 -9.98 11.98
CA ILE A 94 12.56 -8.69 11.29
C ILE A 94 11.45 -7.70 11.68
N LEU A 95 10.21 -8.17 11.72
CA LEU A 95 9.02 -7.36 11.98
C LEU A 95 8.08 -8.10 12.93
N PRO A 96 8.30 -8.04 14.26
CA PRO A 96 7.35 -8.62 15.21
C PRO A 96 6.05 -7.78 15.23
N SER A 97 4.92 -8.40 15.57
CA SER A 97 3.61 -7.73 15.55
C SER A 97 3.56 -6.49 16.45
N ALA A 98 4.31 -6.50 17.57
CA ALA A 98 4.46 -5.33 18.45
C ALA A 98 5.09 -4.11 17.73
N ALA A 99 6.01 -4.34 16.80
CA ALA A 99 6.59 -3.27 15.99
C ALA A 99 5.57 -2.72 14.99
N VAL A 100 4.73 -3.57 14.40
CA VAL A 100 3.62 -3.13 13.52
C VAL A 100 2.68 -2.21 14.29
N THR A 101 2.23 -2.62 15.50
CA THR A 101 1.41 -1.78 16.38
C THR A 101 2.08 -0.43 16.66
N GLN A 102 3.38 -0.44 17.00
CA GLN A 102 4.12 0.79 17.29
C GLN A 102 4.21 1.74 16.08
N PHE A 103 4.43 1.21 14.87
CA PHE A 103 4.47 2.02 13.65
C PHE A 103 3.12 2.66 13.35
N ILE A 104 2.03 1.92 13.55
CA ILE A 104 0.67 2.44 13.37
C ILE A 104 0.39 3.56 14.36
N GLU A 105 0.79 3.40 15.63
CA GLU A 105 0.63 4.46 16.64
C GLU A 105 1.37 5.75 16.29
N TRP A 106 2.61 5.65 15.77
CA TRP A 106 3.36 6.82 15.32
C TRP A 106 2.78 7.46 14.07
N TYR A 107 2.26 6.64 13.16
CA TYR A 107 1.63 7.13 11.94
C TYR A 107 0.24 7.72 12.21
N ASN A 108 -0.44 7.26 13.27
CA ASN A 108 -1.75 7.70 13.74
C ASN A 108 -2.81 7.83 12.62
N PRO A 109 -3.04 6.79 11.80
CA PRO A 109 -4.05 6.80 10.76
C PRO A 109 -5.47 6.69 11.33
N ILE A 110 -6.45 7.25 10.62
CA ILE A 110 -7.86 6.86 10.80
C ILE A 110 -7.99 5.44 10.21
N PRO A 111 -8.41 4.42 10.98
CA PRO A 111 -8.41 3.03 10.53
C PRO A 111 -9.21 2.79 9.24
N GLU A 112 -10.35 3.46 9.08
CA GLU A 112 -11.26 3.30 7.95
C GLU A 112 -10.93 4.23 6.76
N ASP A 113 -9.92 5.10 6.86
CA ASP A 113 -9.51 5.94 5.73
C ASP A 113 -8.87 5.06 4.65
N VAL A 114 -9.51 4.96 3.48
CA VAL A 114 -9.04 4.16 2.33
C VAL A 114 -7.63 4.55 1.87
N ARG A 115 -7.15 5.76 2.20
CA ARG A 115 -5.78 6.15 1.89
C ARG A 115 -4.76 5.36 2.71
N MET A 116 -5.16 4.88 3.89
CA MET A 116 -4.35 4.11 4.83
C MET A 116 -4.71 2.62 4.81
N SER A 117 -5.97 2.31 4.52
CA SER A 117 -6.51 0.95 4.42
C SER A 117 -7.08 0.72 3.01
N PRO A 118 -6.23 0.65 1.96
CA PRO A 118 -6.67 0.50 0.58
C PRO A 118 -7.47 -0.77 0.30
N LEU A 119 -7.40 -1.79 1.17
CA LEU A 119 -8.26 -2.98 1.09
C LEU A 119 -9.75 -2.66 1.23
N LEU A 120 -10.09 -1.51 1.84
CA LEU A 120 -11.46 -1.02 2.04
C LEU A 120 -12.05 -0.32 0.81
N ALA A 121 -11.28 -0.16 -0.27
CA ALA A 121 -11.80 0.40 -1.51
C ALA A 121 -12.99 -0.42 -2.03
N THR A 122 -13.96 0.27 -2.63
CA THR A 122 -15.18 -0.37 -3.15
C THR A 122 -15.02 -0.93 -4.54
N ASP A 123 -13.96 -0.56 -5.26
CA ASP A 123 -13.77 -0.92 -6.66
C ASP A 123 -12.29 -1.16 -7.00
N PHE A 124 -11.97 -2.42 -7.30
CA PHE A 124 -10.66 -2.89 -7.76
C PHE A 124 -10.63 -3.17 -9.27
N CYS A 125 -11.75 -2.98 -9.98
CA CYS A 125 -11.85 -3.31 -11.39
C CYS A 125 -10.92 -2.42 -12.23
N GLY A 126 -10.18 -3.02 -13.15
CA GLY A 126 -9.34 -2.29 -14.09
C GLY A 126 -8.08 -1.66 -13.48
N LEU A 127 -7.73 -2.00 -12.23
CA LEU A 127 -6.42 -1.67 -11.69
C LEU A 127 -5.32 -2.35 -12.52
N GLN A 128 -4.15 -1.72 -12.55
CA GLN A 128 -3.04 -2.19 -13.38
C GLN A 128 -2.45 -3.51 -12.87
N PRO A 129 -1.85 -4.33 -13.75
CA PRO A 129 -1.25 -5.61 -13.38
C PRO A 129 -0.34 -5.49 -12.16
N ALA A 130 -0.51 -6.41 -11.21
CA ALA A 130 0.21 -6.40 -9.95
C ALA A 130 1.22 -7.54 -9.86
N TYR A 131 2.43 -7.21 -9.39
CA TYR A 131 3.33 -8.18 -8.77
C TYR A 131 3.20 -8.04 -7.26
N VAL A 132 2.86 -9.15 -6.58
CA VAL A 132 2.75 -9.18 -5.12
C VAL A 132 3.77 -10.15 -4.54
N GLN A 133 4.69 -9.64 -3.72
CA GLN A 133 5.62 -10.48 -2.95
C GLN A 133 5.07 -10.71 -1.55
N ILE A 134 4.97 -11.98 -1.17
CA ILE A 134 4.47 -12.43 0.13
C ILE A 134 5.60 -13.15 0.87
N ALA A 135 5.78 -12.85 2.16
CA ALA A 135 6.74 -13.51 3.03
C ALA A 135 6.00 -14.40 4.04
N GLY A 136 6.37 -15.68 4.13
CA GLY A 136 5.63 -16.65 4.96
C GLY A 136 5.74 -16.41 6.47
N ALA A 137 6.88 -15.89 6.93
CA ALA A 137 7.18 -15.57 8.33
C ALA A 137 7.08 -14.05 8.59
N ASP A 138 6.00 -13.44 8.10
CA ASP A 138 5.70 -12.01 8.22
C ASP A 138 4.29 -11.86 8.79
N PRO A 139 4.06 -11.02 9.81
CA PRO A 139 2.70 -10.76 10.29
C PRO A 139 1.78 -10.15 9.22
N LEU A 140 2.33 -9.49 8.19
CA LEU A 140 1.58 -8.89 7.07
C LEU A 140 1.28 -9.88 5.93
N ARG A 141 1.52 -11.18 6.13
CA ARG A 141 1.30 -12.19 5.09
C ARG A 141 -0.15 -12.18 4.59
N GLU A 142 -1.10 -12.07 5.51
CA GLU A 142 -2.52 -12.19 5.21
C GLU A 142 -3.07 -10.92 4.56
N ASP A 143 -2.55 -9.74 4.91
CA ASP A 143 -2.79 -8.48 4.18
C ASP A 143 -2.51 -8.64 2.69
N ALA A 144 -1.39 -9.27 2.33
CA ALA A 144 -1.02 -9.49 0.94
C ALA A 144 -1.98 -10.44 0.23
N PHE A 145 -2.39 -11.54 0.89
CA PHE A 145 -3.39 -12.46 0.34
C PHE A 145 -4.74 -11.80 0.16
N ALA A 146 -5.22 -11.05 1.16
CA ALA A 146 -6.48 -10.34 1.10
C ALA A 146 -6.51 -9.31 -0.04
N TYR A 147 -5.39 -8.62 -0.29
CA TYR A 147 -5.29 -7.70 -1.42
C TYR A 147 -5.29 -8.43 -2.77
N VAL A 148 -4.61 -9.57 -2.87
CA VAL A 148 -4.63 -10.41 -4.08
C VAL A 148 -6.05 -10.90 -4.38
N GLU A 149 -6.79 -11.37 -3.37
CA GLU A 149 -8.18 -11.79 -3.51
C GLU A 149 -9.09 -10.68 -4.06
N LYS A 150 -8.82 -9.41 -3.71
CA LYS A 150 -9.55 -8.25 -4.24
C LYS A 150 -9.19 -7.88 -5.67
N LEU A 151 -8.01 -8.26 -6.15
CA LEU A 151 -7.55 -7.97 -7.50
C LEU A 151 -8.06 -8.99 -8.55
N GLU A 152 -8.51 -10.17 -8.11
CA GLU A 152 -9.08 -11.23 -8.95
C GLU A 152 -10.60 -11.06 -9.18
#